data_AF-A0A1Y5F933-F1
#
_entry.id   AF-A0A1Y5F933-F1
#
_cell.length_a   1.000
_cell.length_b   1.000
_cell.length_c   1.000
_cell.angle_alpha   90.00
_cell.angle_beta   90.00
_cell.angle_gamma   90.00
#
_symmetry.space_group_name_H-M   'P 1'
#
loop_
_entity.id
_entity.type
_entity.pdbx_description
1 polymer ?
#
loop_
_entity_poly.entity_id
_entity_poly.type
_entity_poly.pdbx_seq_one_letter_code
_entity_poly.pdbx_strand_id
1 'polypeptide(L)'
;MKSLFTLLIFTLSFSTLATSTYLLKCSDLDAYTDLGSAKIELETIIAVNGENDYTIDNGFFKFSIEDAWTDQDFLLEEVHNYSTYRPRSYKGHAKFANFAPAFFGMADLIIPHSALLEGKKNFTAHFILSWVEDHWGGTISTDCTMSLVN
;
A
#
# COMPACT_ATOMS: atom_id res chain seq x y z
N MET A 1 40.01 6.47 -52.01
CA MET A 1 39.35 6.95 -50.76
C MET A 1 38.38 5.88 -50.30
N LYS A 2 38.71 5.09 -49.28
CA LYS A 2 37.83 4.04 -48.73
C LYS A 2 37.17 4.61 -47.47
N SER A 3 35.87 4.87 -47.54
CA SER A 3 35.06 5.34 -46.41
C SER A 3 34.64 4.11 -45.60
N LEU A 4 35.11 4.02 -44.35
CA LEU A 4 34.64 3.06 -43.35
C LEU A 4 33.31 3.58 -42.78
N PHE A 5 32.22 2.87 -43.07
CA PHE A 5 30.93 3.04 -42.40
C PHE A 5 30.96 2.20 -41.11
N THR A 6 31.20 2.85 -39.97
CA THR A 6 31.08 2.21 -38.66
C THR A 6 29.59 2.15 -38.29
N LEU A 7 29.01 0.96 -38.40
CA LEU A 7 27.63 0.68 -37.99
C LEU A 7 27.60 0.56 -36.46
N LEU A 8 27.07 1.58 -35.77
CA LEU A 8 26.88 1.55 -34.32
C LEU A 8 25.61 0.74 -34.03
N ILE A 9 25.76 -0.50 -33.57
CA ILE A 9 24.64 -1.35 -33.12
C ILE A 9 24.31 -0.92 -31.68
N PHE A 10 23.27 -0.12 -31.50
CA PHE A 10 22.67 0.12 -30.18
C PHE A 10 21.87 -1.13 -29.79
N THR A 11 22.47 -2.00 -28.99
CA THR A 11 21.72 -3.07 -28.31
C THR A 11 20.88 -2.43 -27.21
N LEU A 12 19.57 -2.27 -27.44
CA LEU A 12 18.61 -1.98 -26.38
C LEU A 12 18.50 -3.23 -25.49
N SER A 13 19.17 -3.20 -24.34
CA SER A 13 18.97 -4.17 -23.28
C SER A 13 17.62 -3.89 -22.62
N PHE A 14 16.57 -4.65 -22.95
CA PHE A 14 15.34 -4.67 -22.17
C PHE A 14 15.62 -5.44 -20.87
N SER A 15 15.93 -4.72 -19.79
CA SER A 15 15.94 -5.29 -18.44
C SER A 15 14.49 -5.53 -18.01
N THR A 16 14.06 -6.78 -17.96
CA THR A 16 12.83 -7.16 -17.25
C THR A 16 13.04 -6.83 -15.77
N LEU A 17 12.29 -5.86 -15.24
CA LEU A 17 12.25 -5.59 -13.81
C LEU A 17 11.82 -6.88 -13.12
N ALA A 18 12.65 -7.37 -12.19
CA ALA A 18 12.31 -8.55 -11.41
C ALA A 18 11.18 -8.17 -10.44
N THR A 19 10.03 -8.83 -10.57
CA THR A 19 8.96 -8.69 -9.60
C THR A 19 9.44 -9.19 -8.24
N SER A 20 9.31 -8.35 -7.22
CA SER A 20 9.60 -8.72 -5.83
C SER A 20 8.30 -8.81 -5.06
N THR A 21 8.14 -9.85 -4.25
CA THR A 21 6.92 -10.09 -3.48
C THR A 21 7.22 -10.02 -1.99
N TYR A 22 6.39 -9.32 -1.24
CA TYR A 22 6.57 -9.09 0.19
C TYR A 22 5.33 -9.42 0.98
N LEU A 23 5.52 -9.98 2.18
CA LEU A 23 4.50 -10.03 3.22
C LEU A 23 4.56 -8.72 3.99
N LEU A 24 3.48 -7.95 3.91
CA LEU A 24 3.24 -6.73 4.67
C LEU A 24 2.39 -7.07 5.89
N LYS A 25 2.84 -6.64 7.08
CA LYS A 25 2.04 -6.68 8.31
C LYS A 25 2.00 -5.30 8.94
N CYS A 26 0.83 -4.78 9.23
CA CYS A 26 0.67 -3.55 10.00
C CYS A 26 -0.24 -3.83 11.19
N SER A 27 0.13 -3.30 12.35
CA SER A 27 -0.74 -3.34 13.51
C SER A 27 -0.62 -2.07 14.33
N ASP A 28 -1.76 -1.52 14.73
CA ASP A 28 -1.83 -0.48 15.74
C ASP A 28 -3.01 -0.78 16.67
N LEU A 29 -2.75 -0.72 17.97
CA LEU A 29 -3.71 -1.07 19.02
C LEU A 29 -4.44 0.15 19.56
N ASP A 30 -4.00 1.38 19.25
CA ASP A 30 -4.55 2.60 19.82
C ASP A 30 -4.51 3.79 18.83
N ALA A 31 -4.91 3.54 17.59
CA ALA A 31 -5.06 4.62 16.62
C ALA A 31 -6.20 5.54 17.04
N TYR A 32 -5.90 6.74 17.51
CA TYR A 32 -6.92 7.69 17.93
C TYR A 32 -7.65 8.27 16.71
N THR A 33 -8.96 8.07 16.66
CA THR A 33 -9.85 8.72 15.73
C THR A 33 -10.78 9.65 16.51
N ASP A 34 -11.52 10.52 15.82
CA ASP A 34 -12.58 11.32 16.45
C ASP A 34 -13.72 10.43 17.03
N LEU A 35 -13.63 9.11 16.88
CA LEU A 35 -14.59 8.08 17.27
C LEU A 35 -14.11 7.21 18.44
N GLY A 36 -12.92 7.50 18.97
CA GLY A 36 -12.25 6.71 19.99
C GLY A 36 -11.07 5.92 19.47
N SER A 37 -10.60 4.98 20.29
CA SER A 37 -9.46 4.12 19.97
C SER A 37 -9.85 3.09 18.92
N ALA A 38 -9.22 3.20 17.74
CA ALA A 38 -9.33 2.23 16.68
C ALA A 38 -8.16 1.23 16.75
N LYS A 39 -8.44 -0.04 16.45
CA LYS A 39 -7.44 -1.08 16.27
C LYS A 39 -7.45 -1.51 14.82
N ILE A 40 -6.26 -1.52 14.22
CA ILE A 40 -6.06 -1.98 12.86
C ILE A 40 -5.09 -3.13 12.85
N GLU A 41 -5.43 -4.17 12.09
CA GLU A 41 -4.53 -5.23 11.73
C GLU A 41 -4.62 -5.47 10.22
N LEU A 42 -3.49 -5.45 9.54
CA LEU A 42 -3.37 -5.75 8.12
C LEU A 42 -2.30 -6.82 7.95
N GLU A 43 -2.62 -7.88 7.23
CA GLU A 43 -1.65 -8.85 6.74
C GLU A 43 -1.92 -9.14 5.27
N THR A 44 -0.98 -8.83 4.38
CA THR A 44 -1.20 -8.95 2.93
C THR A 44 0.08 -9.21 2.16
N ILE A 45 -0.06 -9.79 0.96
CA ILE A 45 1.04 -9.97 0.01
C ILE A 45 1.04 -8.80 -0.99
N ILE A 46 2.16 -8.09 -1.07
CA ILE A 46 2.39 -7.02 -2.06
C ILE A 46 3.43 -7.46 -3.07
N ALA A 47 3.05 -7.45 -4.35
CA ALA A 47 3.95 -7.55 -5.49
C ALA A 47 4.41 -6.15 -5.93
N VAL A 48 5.71 -6.02 -6.18
CA VAL A 48 6.36 -4.84 -6.74
C VAL A 48 6.76 -5.17 -8.18
N ASN A 49 5.95 -4.72 -9.14
CA ASN A 49 6.11 -5.05 -10.57
C ASN A 49 7.02 -4.06 -11.29
N GLY A 50 7.18 -2.85 -10.72
CA GLY A 50 8.04 -1.81 -11.26
C GLY A 50 7.96 -0.52 -10.46
N GLU A 51 8.52 0.55 -11.04
CA GLU A 51 8.39 1.87 -10.44
C GLU A 51 6.93 2.34 -10.53
N ASN A 52 6.30 2.60 -9.37
CA ASN A 52 4.90 3.00 -9.23
C ASN A 52 3.84 1.96 -9.67
N ASP A 53 4.23 0.71 -9.86
CA ASP A 53 3.34 -0.42 -10.19
C ASP A 53 3.45 -1.49 -9.11
N TYR A 54 2.41 -1.55 -8.28
CA TYR A 54 2.30 -2.42 -7.12
C TYR A 54 0.91 -3.03 -7.05
N THR A 55 0.87 -4.29 -6.65
CA THR A 55 -0.38 -5.04 -6.52
C THR A 55 -0.42 -5.67 -5.14
N ILE A 56 -1.50 -5.42 -4.40
CA ILE A 56 -1.91 -6.31 -3.32
C ILE A 56 -2.58 -7.50 -3.98
N ASP A 57 -2.11 -8.71 -3.73
CA ASP A 57 -2.68 -9.94 -4.31
C ASP A 57 -3.86 -10.44 -3.47
N ASN A 58 -3.58 -10.73 -2.19
CA ASN A 58 -4.58 -11.12 -1.21
C ASN A 58 -4.13 -10.76 0.20
N GLY A 59 -5.06 -10.81 1.14
CA GLY A 59 -4.75 -10.56 2.54
C GLY A 59 -5.97 -10.54 3.44
N PHE A 60 -5.73 -10.07 4.64
CA PHE A 60 -6.69 -9.90 5.70
C PHE A 60 -6.54 -8.49 6.28
N PHE A 61 -7.66 -7.82 6.46
CA PHE A 61 -7.73 -6.53 7.14
C PHE A 61 -8.79 -6.59 8.23
N LYS A 62 -8.40 -6.29 9.47
CA LYS A 62 -9.29 -6.17 10.60
C LYS A 62 -9.30 -4.74 11.09
N PHE A 63 -10.51 -4.25 11.36
CA PHE A 63 -10.76 -2.92 11.87
C PHE A 63 -11.74 -3.02 13.04
N SER A 64 -11.38 -2.43 14.17
CA SER A 64 -12.29 -2.31 15.31
C SER A 64 -12.22 -0.94 15.96
N ILE A 65 -13.32 -0.50 16.57
CA ILE A 65 -13.37 0.71 17.40
C ILE A 65 -13.95 0.30 18.75
N GLU A 66 -13.17 0.52 19.82
CA GLU A 66 -13.52 0.06 21.17
C GLU A 66 -14.84 0.66 21.68
N ASP A 67 -15.08 1.93 21.37
CA ASP A 67 -16.26 2.66 21.84
C ASP A 67 -17.50 2.54 20.91
N ALA A 68 -17.34 1.99 19.69
CA ALA A 68 -18.38 1.97 18.67
C ALA A 68 -18.93 0.56 18.35
N TRP A 69 -18.65 -0.46 19.18
CA TRP A 69 -19.13 -1.85 19.00
C TRP A 69 -18.82 -2.46 17.63
N THR A 70 -17.87 -1.87 16.91
CA THR A 70 -17.50 -2.26 15.55
C THR A 70 -16.28 -3.17 15.66
N ASP A 71 -16.44 -4.40 15.21
CA ASP A 71 -15.34 -5.33 14.93
C ASP A 71 -15.62 -5.97 13.58
N GLN A 72 -14.75 -5.73 12.60
CA GLN A 72 -14.95 -6.14 11.22
C GLN A 72 -13.67 -6.74 10.66
N ASP A 73 -13.87 -7.86 9.97
CA ASP A 73 -12.83 -8.67 9.37
C ASP A 73 -13.10 -8.74 7.86
N PHE A 74 -12.11 -8.39 7.05
CA PHE A 74 -12.19 -8.33 5.60
C PHE A 74 -11.13 -9.22 4.97
N LEU A 75 -11.57 -10.03 4.00
CA LEU A 75 -10.66 -10.65 3.05
C LEU A 75 -10.37 -9.62 1.96
N LEU A 76 -9.09 -9.41 1.69
CA LEU A 76 -8.63 -8.53 0.63
C LEU A 76 -8.51 -9.33 -0.66
N GLU A 77 -9.14 -8.81 -1.71
CA GLU A 77 -8.92 -9.26 -3.08
C GLU A 77 -7.75 -8.49 -3.71
N GLU A 78 -7.47 -8.78 -4.97
CA GLU A 78 -6.42 -8.12 -5.72
C GLU A 78 -6.72 -6.62 -5.86
N VAL A 79 -5.80 -5.76 -5.40
CA VAL A 79 -5.93 -4.31 -5.49
C VAL A 79 -4.65 -3.72 -6.08
N HIS A 80 -4.80 -3.03 -7.21
CA HIS A 80 -3.71 -2.28 -7.83
C HIS A 80 -3.57 -0.90 -7.23
N ASN A 81 -2.34 -0.44 -7.06
CA ASN A 81 -2.12 0.93 -6.64
C ASN A 81 -2.56 1.92 -7.74
N TYR A 82 -2.93 3.12 -7.31
CA TYR A 82 -3.19 4.21 -8.24
C TYR A 82 -1.86 4.78 -8.75
N SER A 83 -1.36 4.26 -9.87
CA SER A 83 -0.04 4.60 -10.44
C SER A 83 0.13 6.09 -10.81
N THR A 84 -0.97 6.81 -10.99
CA THR A 84 -0.98 8.26 -11.28
C THR A 84 -1.24 9.12 -10.04
N TYR A 85 -1.19 8.52 -8.84
CA TYR A 85 -1.40 9.22 -7.58
C TYR A 85 -0.35 10.33 -7.38
N ARG A 86 -0.81 11.58 -7.45
CA ARG A 86 0.02 12.79 -7.30
C ARG A 86 -0.58 13.70 -6.24
N PRO A 87 -0.53 13.30 -4.96
CA PRO A 87 -1.27 13.99 -3.94
C PRO A 87 -0.55 15.27 -3.46
N ARG A 88 -1.30 16.16 -2.83
CA ARG A 88 -0.74 17.31 -2.11
C ARG A 88 -0.09 16.87 -0.80
N SER A 89 -0.76 15.99 -0.05
CA SER A 89 -0.29 15.32 1.18
C SER A 89 0.22 13.91 0.85
N TYR A 90 1.13 13.32 1.63
CA TYR A 90 1.70 11.98 1.32
C TYR A 90 2.44 11.90 -0.01
N LYS A 91 3.22 12.93 -0.36
CA LYS A 91 4.14 12.87 -1.51
C LYS A 91 5.10 11.69 -1.34
N GLY A 92 5.41 10.99 -2.42
CA GLY A 92 6.30 9.83 -2.38
C GLY A 92 5.66 8.57 -1.78
N HIS A 93 4.34 8.47 -1.78
CA HIS A 93 3.61 7.27 -1.35
C HIS A 93 2.77 6.69 -2.48
N ALA A 94 2.68 5.37 -2.52
CA ALA A 94 1.68 4.63 -3.28
C ALA A 94 0.33 4.68 -2.55
N LYS A 95 -0.77 4.68 -3.31
CA LYS A 95 -2.13 4.59 -2.79
C LYS A 95 -2.83 3.35 -3.34
N PHE A 96 -3.37 2.52 -2.46
CA PHE A 96 -4.31 1.45 -2.80
C PHE A 96 -5.70 1.94 -2.41
N ALA A 97 -6.50 2.27 -3.42
CA ALA A 97 -7.80 2.89 -3.19
C ALA A 97 -8.86 1.84 -2.89
N ASN A 98 -9.76 2.14 -1.95
CA ASN A 98 -10.88 1.26 -1.58
C ASN A 98 -10.41 -0.17 -1.26
N PHE A 99 -9.23 -0.30 -0.65
CA PHE A 99 -8.59 -1.60 -0.51
C PHE A 99 -9.41 -2.54 0.40
N ALA A 100 -10.25 -1.99 1.29
CA ALA A 100 -11.28 -2.73 2.02
C ALA A 100 -12.64 -2.00 1.94
N PRO A 101 -13.75 -2.72 1.64
CA PRO A 101 -15.09 -2.17 1.72
C PRO A 101 -15.51 -2.14 3.20
N ALA A 102 -15.37 -1.01 3.87
CA ALA A 102 -15.91 -0.92 5.21
C ALA A 102 -17.44 -0.81 5.11
N PHE A 103 -18.16 -1.44 6.05
CA PHE A 103 -19.60 -1.19 6.31
C PHE A 103 -19.92 0.31 6.54
N PHE A 104 -18.86 1.12 6.62
CA PHE A 104 -18.85 2.53 6.86
C PHE A 104 -17.96 3.31 5.88
N GLY A 105 -17.77 2.81 4.66
CA GLY A 105 -17.15 3.59 3.58
C GLY A 105 -15.93 2.99 2.93
N MET A 106 -15.06 3.88 2.47
CA MET A 106 -13.85 3.55 1.75
C MET A 106 -12.65 3.67 2.69
N ALA A 107 -11.86 2.60 2.75
CA ALA A 107 -10.53 2.63 3.35
C ALA A 107 -9.49 2.66 2.21
N ASP A 108 -8.60 3.63 2.25
CA ASP A 108 -7.43 3.69 1.38
C ASP A 108 -6.18 3.36 2.18
N LEU A 109 -5.25 2.60 1.59
CA LEU A 109 -3.94 2.32 2.18
C LEU A 109 -2.86 3.14 1.45
N ILE A 110 -2.06 3.86 2.21
CA ILE A 110 -0.99 4.73 1.73
C ILE A 110 0.35 4.22 2.25
N ILE A 111 1.25 3.83 1.35
CA ILE A 111 2.55 3.22 1.68
C ILE A 111 3.69 4.04 1.06
N PRO A 112 4.77 4.35 1.77
CA PRO A 112 5.93 5.02 1.18
C PRO A 112 6.52 4.22 0.00
N HIS A 113 6.74 4.84 -1.16
CA HIS A 113 7.39 4.18 -2.30
C HIS A 113 8.78 3.65 -1.92
N SER A 114 9.52 4.39 -1.10
CA SER A 114 10.84 3.94 -0.63
C SER A 114 10.77 2.66 0.18
N ALA A 115 9.66 2.39 0.89
CA ALA A 115 9.50 1.13 1.60
C ALA A 115 9.37 -0.04 0.62
N LEU A 116 8.52 0.11 -0.39
CA LEU A 116 8.25 -0.90 -1.41
C LEU A 116 9.48 -1.16 -2.30
N LEU A 117 10.15 -0.10 -2.78
CA LEU A 117 11.26 -0.21 -3.72
C LEU A 117 12.57 -0.65 -3.07
N GLU A 118 12.84 -0.21 -1.83
CA GLU A 118 14.08 -0.57 -1.11
C GLU A 118 13.90 -1.81 -0.24
N GLY A 119 12.69 -2.37 -0.16
CA GLY A 119 12.38 -3.50 0.71
C GLY A 119 12.54 -3.16 2.20
N LYS A 120 12.16 -1.94 2.63
CA LYS A 120 12.37 -1.51 4.03
C LYS A 120 11.59 -2.40 4.98
N LYS A 121 12.31 -2.96 5.95
CA LYS A 121 11.72 -3.86 6.94
C LYS A 121 10.69 -3.21 7.84
N ASN A 122 10.85 -1.93 8.19
CA ASN A 122 9.94 -1.19 9.06
C ASN A 122 9.64 0.19 8.47
N PHE A 123 8.39 0.62 8.50
CA PHE A 123 7.95 1.93 8.06
C PHE A 123 6.57 2.25 8.60
N THR A 124 6.18 3.53 8.58
CA THR A 124 4.82 3.95 8.90
C THR A 124 3.99 4.00 7.61
N ALA A 125 2.83 3.35 7.61
CA ALA A 125 1.81 3.50 6.58
C ALA A 125 0.65 4.32 7.11
N HIS A 126 -0.26 4.71 6.22
CA HIS A 126 -1.47 5.42 6.61
C HIS A 126 -2.72 4.77 6.03
N PHE A 127 -3.74 4.63 6.85
CA PHE A 127 -5.09 4.31 6.42
C PHE A 127 -5.93 5.58 6.40
N ILE A 128 -6.49 5.91 5.24
CA ILE A 128 -7.44 7.02 5.11
C ILE A 128 -8.83 6.43 5.07
N LEU A 129 -9.63 6.75 6.07
CA LEU A 129 -11.02 6.34 6.19
C LEU A 129 -11.89 7.50 5.73
N SER A 130 -12.81 7.26 4.80
CA SER A 130 -13.70 8.32 4.32
C SER A 130 -14.81 8.67 5.33
N TRP A 131 -15.40 7.64 5.94
CA TRP A 131 -16.40 7.74 6.99
C TRP A 131 -16.24 6.52 7.91
N VAL A 132 -16.79 6.60 9.11
CA VAL A 132 -17.07 5.43 9.95
C VAL A 132 -18.40 5.70 10.67
N GLU A 133 -19.36 4.79 10.58
CA GLU A 133 -20.75 4.94 11.04
C GLU A 133 -21.46 6.21 10.52
N ASP A 134 -21.85 7.13 11.39
CA ASP A 134 -22.45 8.42 11.08
C ASP A 134 -21.45 9.58 11.19
N HIS A 135 -20.15 9.27 11.27
CA HIS A 135 -19.08 10.23 11.45
C HIS A 135 -18.12 10.31 10.26
N TRP A 136 -17.47 11.46 10.12
CA TRP A 136 -16.37 11.64 9.17
C TRP A 136 -15.19 10.77 9.59
N GLY A 137 -14.58 10.10 8.62
CA GLY A 137 -13.40 9.29 8.87
C GLY A 137 -12.17 10.18 9.07
N GLY A 138 -11.03 9.53 9.27
CA GLY A 138 -9.76 10.21 9.54
C GLY A 138 -8.60 9.53 8.87
N THR A 139 -7.39 9.98 9.20
CA THR A 139 -6.17 9.25 8.84
C THR A 139 -5.57 8.61 10.07
N ILE A 140 -5.39 7.29 9.99
CA ILE A 140 -4.70 6.50 11.00
C ILE A 140 -3.30 6.22 10.47
N SER A 141 -2.28 6.49 11.28
CA SER A 141 -0.92 6.07 10.99
C SER A 141 -0.66 4.77 11.73
N THR A 142 0.02 3.82 11.10
CA THR A 142 0.33 2.52 11.71
C THR A 142 1.77 2.14 11.39
N ASP A 143 2.42 1.47 12.32
CA ASP A 143 3.71 0.87 12.05
C ASP A 143 3.54 -0.46 11.32
N CYS A 144 4.27 -0.59 10.23
CA CYS A 144 4.25 -1.75 9.38
C CYS A 144 5.62 -2.40 9.32
N THR A 145 5.60 -3.71 9.10
CA THR A 145 6.76 -4.52 8.81
C THR A 145 6.62 -5.20 7.46
N MET A 146 7.74 -5.40 6.77
CA MET A 146 7.75 -6.05 5.47
C MET A 146 8.89 -7.05 5.36
N SER A 147 8.60 -8.23 4.82
CA SER A 147 9.55 -9.31 4.60
C SER A 147 9.37 -9.95 3.23
N LEU A 148 10.48 -10.25 2.55
CA LEU A 148 10.46 -10.92 1.25
C LEU A 148 9.78 -12.29 1.36
N VAL A 149 8.90 -12.59 0.42
CA VAL A 149 8.31 -13.93 0.24
C VAL A 149 9.20 -14.66 -0.78
N ASN A 150 9.82 -15.75 -0.33
CA ASN A 150 10.67 -16.61 -1.16
C ASN A 150 9.88 -17.76 -1.77
#